data_AF-B8EMW9-F1
#
_entry.id   AF-B8EMW9-F1
#
_cell.length_a   1.000
_cell.length_b   1.000
_cell.length_c   1.000
_cell.angle_alpha   90.00
_cell.angle_beta   90.00
_cell.angle_gamma   90.00
#
_symmetry.space_group_name_H-M   'P 1'
#
loop_
_entity.id
_entity.type
_entity.pdbx_description
1 polymer ?
#
loop_
_entity_poly.entity_id
_entity_poly.type
_entity_poly.pdbx_seq_one_letter_code
_entity_poly.pdbx_strand_id
1 'polypeptide(L)'
;MPLRSQLFRADARLQGCLVEDRWHVTPGCAGDYVQRIQVALMQLADSRIDAGELTVKRYGASTAAAVLSFKQDRDIVNRAYQSQADDIVGKMTIAALDDEMLKLEQRRKVALSSYTCVFGSEPGFEV
;
A
#
# COMPACT_ATOMS: atom_id res chain seq x y z
N MET A 1 3.82 -2.55 17.73
CA MET A 1 3.35 -3.78 17.06
C MET A 1 3.97 -3.84 15.68
N PRO A 2 4.43 -4.98 15.15
CA PRO A 2 5.00 -5.04 13.80
C PRO A 2 3.92 -4.84 12.72
N LEU A 3 4.35 -4.40 11.53
CA LEU A 3 3.50 -4.28 10.33
C LEU A 3 2.97 -5.65 9.91
N ARG A 4 1.69 -5.72 9.52
CA ARG A 4 0.95 -6.98 9.33
C ARG A 4 0.60 -7.25 7.87
N SER A 5 0.48 -6.21 7.04
CA SER A 5 0.19 -6.33 5.61
C SER A 5 1.27 -7.14 4.89
N GLN A 6 0.90 -7.89 3.85
CA GLN A 6 1.87 -8.67 3.08
C GLN A 6 2.90 -7.79 2.38
N LEU A 7 2.50 -6.56 2.03
CA LEU A 7 3.36 -5.61 1.34
C LEU A 7 4.47 -5.07 2.24
N PHE A 8 4.16 -4.80 3.52
CA PHE A 8 5.11 -4.14 4.43
C PHE A 8 5.77 -5.09 5.44
N ARG A 9 5.17 -6.23 5.77
CA ARG A 9 5.74 -7.19 6.75
C ARG A 9 7.12 -7.73 6.36
N ALA A 10 7.44 -7.78 5.07
CA ALA A 10 8.69 -8.34 4.57
C ALA A 10 9.86 -7.34 4.61
N ASP A 11 9.59 -6.06 4.82
CA ASP A 11 10.59 -5.00 4.73
C ASP A 11 11.02 -4.51 6.11
N ALA A 12 12.26 -4.83 6.49
CA ALA A 12 12.81 -4.46 7.81
C ALA A 12 12.94 -2.93 8.00
N ARG A 13 13.15 -2.17 6.91
CA ARG A 13 13.28 -0.71 6.98
C ARG A 13 11.93 -0.06 7.28
N LEU A 14 10.86 -0.56 6.65
CA LEU A 14 9.50 -0.09 6.93
C LEU A 14 9.06 -0.45 8.35
N GLN A 15 9.45 -1.63 8.85
CA GLN A 15 9.24 -1.97 10.26
C GLN A 15 10.00 -1.01 11.18
N GLY A 16 11.23 -0.63 10.83
CA GLY A 16 12.01 0.38 11.55
C GLY A 16 11.36 1.77 11.56
N CYS A 17 10.71 2.17 10.47
CA CYS A 17 9.96 3.44 10.34
C CYS A 17 8.81 3.57 11.36
N LEU A 18 8.29 2.44 11.85
CA LEU A 18 7.29 2.44 12.91
C LEU A 18 7.87 2.65 14.31
N VAL A 19 9.16 2.36 14.50
CA VAL A 19 9.84 2.39 15.81
C VAL A 19 10.69 3.64 15.98
N GLU A 20 11.44 4.05 14.96
CA GLU A 20 12.36 5.18 15.04
C GLU A 20 12.14 6.20 13.91
N ASP A 21 12.09 7.48 14.28
CA ASP A 21 11.89 8.59 13.35
C ASP A 21 13.03 8.74 12.32
N ARG A 22 14.22 8.19 12.58
CA ARG A 22 15.35 8.18 11.62
C ARG A 22 15.05 7.42 10.33
N TRP A 23 14.10 6.49 10.38
CA TRP A 23 13.72 5.64 9.25
C TRP A 23 12.50 6.19 8.49
N HIS A 24 12.01 7.37 8.86
CA HIS A 24 10.94 8.06 8.13
C HIS A 24 11.32 8.30 6.67
N VAL A 25 10.33 8.14 5.79
CA VAL A 25 10.54 8.33 4.35
C VAL A 25 10.14 9.75 3.99
N THR A 26 11.12 10.51 3.54
CA THR A 26 10.97 11.91 3.11
C THR A 26 11.06 12.01 1.59
N PRO A 27 10.54 13.09 0.98
CA PRO A 27 10.77 13.37 -0.43
C PRO A 27 12.28 13.36 -0.77
N GLY A 28 12.60 12.82 -1.93
CA GLY A 28 13.97 12.60 -2.39
C GLY A 28 14.56 11.23 -2.04
N CYS A 29 13.96 10.48 -1.10
CA CYS A 29 14.34 9.09 -0.86
C CYS A 29 14.07 8.22 -2.09
N ALA A 30 14.94 7.25 -2.36
CA ALA A 30 14.75 6.26 -3.42
C ALA A 30 15.09 4.86 -2.92
N GLY A 31 14.37 3.85 -3.42
CA GLY A 31 14.62 2.45 -3.13
C GLY A 31 13.37 1.59 -3.11
N ASP A 32 13.56 0.30 -2.83
CA ASP A 32 12.50 -0.71 -2.88
C ASP A 32 11.35 -0.44 -1.89
N TYR A 33 11.68 0.13 -0.72
CA TYR A 33 10.71 0.56 0.29
C TYR A 33 9.79 1.70 -0.22
N VAL A 34 10.31 2.59 -1.08
CA VAL A 34 9.50 3.65 -1.70
C VAL A 34 8.52 3.05 -2.70
N GLN A 35 8.97 2.09 -3.50
CA GLN A 35 8.10 1.39 -4.45
C GLN A 35 6.93 0.69 -3.74
N ARG A 36 7.19 0.05 -2.59
CA ARG A 36 6.12 -0.55 -1.77
C ARG A 36 5.10 0.49 -1.32
N ILE A 37 5.56 1.66 -0.85
CA ILE A 37 4.66 2.76 -0.46
C ILE A 37 3.85 3.26 -1.66
N GLN A 38 4.49 3.47 -2.81
CA GLN A 38 3.82 3.89 -4.05
C GLN A 38 2.73 2.89 -4.45
N VAL A 39 3.03 1.59 -4.43
CA VAL A 39 2.06 0.53 -4.72
C VAL A 39 0.90 0.50 -3.73
N ALA A 40 1.13 0.77 -2.45
CA ALA A 40 0.05 0.89 -1.45
C ALA A 40 -0.82 2.11 -1.72
N LEU A 41 -0.23 3.27 -2.01
CA LEU A 41 -0.96 4.50 -2.32
C LEU A 41 -1.80 4.35 -3.59
N MET A 42 -1.27 3.70 -4.63
CA MET A 42 -2.03 3.40 -5.84
C MET A 42 -3.23 2.50 -5.56
N GLN A 43 -3.10 1.53 -4.65
CA GLN A 43 -4.20 0.61 -4.31
C GLN A 43 -5.24 1.21 -3.37
N LEU A 44 -4.84 2.13 -2.48
CA LEU A 44 -5.72 2.68 -1.45
C LEU A 44 -6.37 4.01 -1.84
N ALA A 45 -5.62 4.88 -2.52
CA ALA A 45 -6.02 6.25 -2.82
C ALA A 45 -6.24 6.51 -4.32
N ASP A 46 -6.21 5.47 -5.17
CA ASP A 46 -6.27 5.55 -6.65
C ASP A 46 -5.35 6.65 -7.22
N SER A 47 -4.23 6.89 -6.53
CA SER A 47 -3.39 8.06 -6.82
C SER A 47 -2.57 7.80 -8.07
N ARG A 48 -2.61 8.75 -9.02
CA ARG A 48 -1.79 8.71 -10.23
C ARG A 48 -0.37 9.16 -9.90
N ILE A 49 0.51 8.18 -9.69
CA ILE A 49 1.94 8.42 -9.51
C ILE A 49 2.61 8.42 -10.89
N ASP A 50 3.52 9.38 -11.10
CA ASP A 50 4.25 9.49 -12.36
C ASP A 50 5.07 8.22 -12.65
N ALA A 51 5.02 7.76 -13.91
CA ALA A 51 5.70 6.52 -14.32
C ALA A 51 7.24 6.64 -14.22
N GLY A 52 7.80 7.85 -14.36
CA GLY A 52 9.21 8.12 -14.15
C GLY A 52 9.60 7.95 -12.69
N GLU A 53 8.78 8.42 -11.74
CA GLU A 53 9.00 8.21 -10.31
C GLU A 53 8.91 6.72 -9.92
N LEU A 54 7.95 5.99 -10.49
CA LEU A 54 7.78 4.55 -10.29
C LEU A 54 8.96 3.73 -10.82
N THR A 55 9.45 4.08 -12.01
CA THR A 55 10.58 3.38 -12.65
C THR A 55 11.87 3.54 -11.85
N VAL A 56 12.11 4.76 -11.35
CA VAL A 56 13.31 5.07 -10.55
C VAL A 56 13.11 4.72 -9.06
N LYS A 57 11.89 4.29 -8.67
CA LYS A 57 11.49 4.00 -7.29
C LYS A 57 11.82 5.17 -6.35
N ARG A 58 11.61 6.39 -6.84
CA ARG A 58 11.97 7.63 -6.16
C ARG A 58 10.73 8.32 -5.64
N TYR A 59 10.86 8.84 -4.43
CA TYR A 59 9.86 9.67 -3.80
C TYR A 59 9.99 11.08 -4.38
N GLY A 60 9.17 11.40 -5.38
CA GLY A 60 9.12 12.75 -5.93
C GLY A 60 7.80 13.45 -5.60
N ALA A 61 7.44 14.44 -6.40
CA ALA A 61 6.32 15.33 -6.16
C ALA A 61 4.98 14.62 -6.32
N SER A 62 4.85 13.70 -7.29
CA SER A 62 3.59 12.96 -7.50
C SER A 62 3.33 12.00 -6.33
N THR A 63 4.38 11.35 -5.84
CA THR A 63 4.28 10.50 -4.64
C THR A 63 3.95 11.31 -3.39
N ALA A 64 4.55 12.49 -3.21
CA ALA A 64 4.25 13.40 -2.11
C ALA A 64 2.78 13.86 -2.12
N ALA A 65 2.26 14.24 -3.29
CA ALA A 65 0.86 14.62 -3.46
C ALA A 65 -0.10 13.47 -3.12
N ALA A 66 0.24 12.24 -3.51
CA ALA A 66 -0.52 11.04 -3.16
C ALA A 66 -0.59 10.82 -1.63
N VAL A 67 0.54 11.00 -0.92
CA VAL A 67 0.58 10.90 0.55
C VAL A 67 -0.23 11.99 1.22
N LEU A 68 -0.15 13.22 0.71
CA LEU A 68 -0.97 14.35 1.18
C LEU A 68 -2.46 14.05 1.04
N SER A 69 -2.89 13.60 -0.14
CA SER A 69 -4.27 13.23 -0.40
C SER A 69 -4.74 12.09 0.50
N PHE A 70 -3.91 11.04 0.68
CA PHE A 70 -4.21 9.94 1.59
C PHE A 70 -4.38 10.40 3.05
N LYS A 71 -3.51 11.30 3.53
CA LYS A 71 -3.62 11.86 4.89
C LYS A 71 -4.86 12.73 5.06
N GLN A 72 -5.20 13.52 4.04
CA GLN A 72 -6.40 14.37 4.04
C GLN A 72 -7.68 13.54 4.07
N ASP A 73 -7.77 12.49 3.25
CA ASP A 73 -8.93 11.59 3.19
C ASP A 73 -9.20 10.92 4.56
N ARG A 74 -8.14 10.62 5.31
CA ARG A 74 -8.19 9.87 6.56
C ARG A 74 -8.04 10.71 7.83
N ASP A 75 -7.97 12.04 7.70
CA ASP A 75 -7.68 12.99 8.79
C ASP A 75 -6.47 12.56 9.65
N ILE A 76 -5.44 11.98 9.03
CA ILE A 76 -4.22 11.53 9.72
C ILE A 76 -3.30 12.73 9.90
N VAL A 77 -3.74 13.66 10.74
CA VAL A 77 -2.97 14.84 11.16
C VAL A 77 -2.63 14.66 12.63
N ASN A 78 -1.34 14.81 12.97
CA ASN A 78 -0.95 14.89 14.37
C ASN A 78 -1.36 16.28 14.89
N ARG A 79 -2.64 16.46 15.22
CA ARG A 79 -3.21 17.74 15.69
C ARG A 79 -2.49 18.31 16.92
N ALA A 80 -1.75 17.49 17.65
CA ALA A 80 -0.94 17.93 18.78
C ALA A 80 0.35 18.67 18.37
N TYR A 81 0.81 18.51 17.13
CA TYR A 81 2.06 19.09 16.63
C TYR A 81 1.91 19.89 15.34
N GLN A 82 1.02 19.48 14.44
CA GLN A 82 0.84 20.10 13.13
C GLN A 82 -0.63 20.24 12.78
N SER A 83 -0.97 21.37 12.15
CA SER A 83 -2.34 21.66 11.69
C SER A 83 -2.57 21.23 10.23
N GLN A 84 -1.49 20.99 9.47
CA GLN A 84 -1.53 20.50 8.10
C GLN A 84 -0.92 19.11 7.98
N ALA A 85 -1.36 18.36 6.97
CA ALA A 85 -0.78 17.07 6.63
C ALA A 85 0.58 17.27 5.94
N ASP A 86 1.65 16.71 6.49
CA ASP A 86 2.96 16.68 5.83
C ASP A 86 3.03 15.67 4.68
N ASP A 87 3.98 15.82 3.76
CA ASP A 87 4.34 14.82 2.75
C ASP A 87 5.30 13.72 3.26
N ILE A 88 5.62 13.70 4.56
CA ILE A 88 6.53 12.72 5.17
C ILE A 88 5.78 11.46 5.63
N VAL A 89 6.27 10.28 5.25
CA VAL A 89 5.73 9.01 5.75
C VAL A 89 6.43 8.66 7.06
N GLY A 90 5.72 8.90 8.16
CA GLY A 90 6.17 8.56 9.51
C GLY A 90 5.38 7.42 10.14
N LYS A 91 5.61 7.17 11.44
CA LYS A 91 4.98 6.10 12.22
C LYS A 91 3.46 6.00 12.10
N MET A 92 2.75 7.13 12.14
CA MET A 92 1.28 7.16 12.04
C MET A 92 0.82 6.79 10.63
N THR A 93 1.53 7.30 9.62
CA THR A 93 1.20 7.06 8.21
C THR A 93 1.47 5.62 7.82
N ILE A 94 2.60 5.04 8.21
CA ILE A 94 2.91 3.64 7.89
C ILE A 94 1.96 2.68 8.62
N ALA A 95 1.58 2.98 9.86
CA ALA A 95 0.59 2.20 10.60
C ALA A 95 -0.79 2.23 9.92
N ALA A 96 -1.23 3.41 9.47
CA ALA A 96 -2.51 3.55 8.77
C ALA A 96 -2.50 2.87 7.39
N LEU A 97 -1.41 3.01 6.63
CA LEU A 97 -1.23 2.31 5.35
C LEU A 97 -1.27 0.80 5.54
N ASP A 98 -0.64 0.28 6.61
CA ASP A 98 -0.64 -1.16 6.91
C ASP A 98 -2.03 -1.69 7.26
N ASP A 99 -2.78 -0.99 8.12
CA ASP A 99 -4.13 -1.38 8.51
C ASP A 99 -5.08 -1.40 7.29
N GLU A 100 -4.98 -0.38 6.44
CA GLU A 100 -5.81 -0.27 5.24
C GLU A 100 -5.44 -1.30 4.17
N MET A 101 -4.14 -1.53 3.93
CA MET A 101 -3.70 -2.61 3.06
C MET A 101 -4.18 -3.96 3.60
N LEU A 102 -4.10 -4.19 4.90
CA LEU A 102 -4.57 -5.42 5.52
C LEU A 102 -6.09 -5.60 5.35
N LYS A 103 -6.89 -4.55 5.48
CA LYS A 103 -8.34 -4.59 5.16
C LYS A 103 -8.58 -4.91 3.68
N LEU A 104 -7.81 -4.30 2.78
CA LEU A 104 -7.92 -4.57 1.34
C LEU A 104 -7.56 -6.02 1.00
N GLU A 105 -6.49 -6.55 1.60
CA GLU A 105 -6.06 -7.94 1.45
C GLU A 105 -7.09 -8.91 2.00
N GLN A 106 -7.69 -8.62 3.16
CA GLN A 106 -8.76 -9.44 3.73
C GLN A 106 -9.99 -9.44 2.83
N ARG A 107 -10.39 -8.29 2.28
CA ARG A 107 -11.48 -8.21 1.29
C ARG A 107 -11.18 -9.03 0.04
N ARG A 108 -9.94 -9.02 -0.45
CA ARG A 108 -9.52 -9.82 -1.61
C ARG A 108 -9.48 -11.34 -1.34
N LYS A 109 -9.38 -11.78 -0.09
CA LYS A 109 -9.31 -13.22 0.27
C LYS A 109 -10.68 -13.94 0.27
N VAL A 110 -11.77 -13.26 -0.07
CA VAL A 110 -13.13 -13.81 -0.21
C VAL A 110 -13.56 -13.59 -1.69
N ALA A 111 -14.02 -14.54 -2.51
CA ALA A 111 -14.31 -15.97 -2.38
C ALA A 111 -14.06 -16.64 -3.75
N LEU A 112 -13.25 -17.69 -3.80
CA LEU A 112 -13.38 -18.70 -4.86
C LEU A 112 -14.48 -19.66 -4.41
N SER A 113 -15.73 -19.31 -4.72
CA SER A 113 -16.82 -20.27 -4.68
C SER A 113 -16.46 -21.36 -5.69
N SER A 114 -16.21 -22.56 -5.19
CA SER A 114 -15.84 -23.74 -5.96
C SER A 114 -16.71 -23.88 -7.21
N TYR A 115 -16.15 -23.55 -8.38
CA TYR A 115 -16.79 -23.85 -9.65
C TYR A 115 -16.75 -25.37 -9.81
N THR A 116 -17.90 -26.03 -9.65
CA THR A 116 -18.00 -27.46 -9.96
C THR A 116 -18.14 -27.57 -11.47
N CYS A 117 -17.02 -27.84 -12.15
CA CYS A 117 -17.05 -28.16 -13.58
C CYS A 117 -17.65 -29.57 -13.73
N VAL A 118 -18.94 -29.65 -14.08
CA VAL A 118 -19.55 -30.92 -14.49
C VAL A 118 -19.16 -31.16 -15.95
N PHE A 119 -18.20 -32.06 -16.18
CA PHE A 119 -17.89 -32.56 -17.52
C PHE A 119 -19.11 -33.36 -18.02
N GLY A 120 -19.89 -32.74 -18.90
CA GLY A 120 -20.95 -33.42 -19.64
C GLY A 120 -20.33 -34.57 -20.44
N SER A 121 -20.73 -35.80 -20.11
CA SER A 121 -20.44 -36.98 -20.91
C SER A 121 -21.52 -37.05 -21.98
N GLU A 122 -21.20 -36.75 -23.24
CA GLU A 122 -22.11 -37.04 -24.35
C GLU A 122 -21.81 -38.45 -24.92
N PRO A 123 -22.85 -39.27 -25.16
CA PRO A 123 -22.70 -40.67 -25.54
C PRO A 123 -22.68 -40.88 -27.07
N GLY A 124 -21.96 -41.92 -27.51
CA GLY A 124 -22.28 -42.66 -28.74
C GLY A 124 -21.54 -42.24 -30.01
N PHE A 125 -20.37 -42.85 -30.25
CA PHE A 125 -19.83 -43.02 -31.60
C PHE A 125 -20.12 -44.47 -32.01
N GLU A 126 -21.08 -44.66 -32.91
CA GLU A 126 -21.43 -45.96 -33.52
C GLU A 126 -20.56 -46.18 -34.77
N VAL A 127 -20.17 -47.44 -34.99
CA VAL A 127 -19.13 -47.94 -35.91
C VAL A 127 -19.55 -48.01 -37.37
#